data_AF-A0A1J5LW35-F1
#
_entry.id   AF-A0A1J5LW35-F1
#
_cell.length_a   1.000
_cell.length_b   1.000
_cell.length_c   1.000
_cell.angle_alpha   90.00
_cell.angle_beta   90.00
_cell.angle_gamma   90.00
#
_symmetry.space_group_name_H-M   'P 1'
#
loop_
_entity.id
_entity.type
_entity.pdbx_description
1 polymer ?
#
loop_
_entity_poly.entity_id
_entity_poly.type
_entity_poly.pdbx_seq_one_letter_code
_entity_poly.pdbx_strand_id
1 'polypeptide(L)'
;MTELTSYQTIANLPISINDIREKFYDGEKLDASEFKALKNYDRYRLSYLNSATSGDEFDKRYLELQVKANLSPFLDFLDFDNIA
;
A
#
# COMPACT_ATOMS: atom_id res chain seq x y z
N MET A 1 15.34 4.58 37.01
CA MET A 1 14.78 4.97 35.70
C MET A 1 14.71 3.73 34.87
N THR A 2 13.58 3.03 34.95
CA THR A 2 13.33 1.80 34.21
C THR A 2 13.09 2.15 32.74
N GLU A 3 13.93 1.60 31.87
CA GLU A 3 13.75 1.63 30.42
C GLU A 3 12.37 1.07 30.08
N LEU A 4 11.60 1.84 29.31
CA LEU A 4 10.38 1.34 28.70
C LEU A 4 10.79 0.31 27.66
N THR A 5 10.67 -0.95 28.07
CA THR A 5 10.90 -2.14 27.27
C THR A 5 10.17 -2.04 25.94
N SER A 6 10.96 -2.15 24.87
CA SER A 6 10.57 -2.44 23.49
C SER A 6 9.15 -2.99 23.36
N TYR A 7 8.26 -2.25 22.70
CA TYR A 7 7.12 -2.87 22.06
C TYR A 7 7.67 -3.99 21.19
N GLN A 8 7.35 -5.24 21.55
CA GLN A 8 7.55 -6.36 20.68
C GLN A 8 6.95 -5.98 19.32
N THR A 9 7.82 -5.91 18.32
CA THR A 9 7.56 -5.56 16.93
C THR A 9 6.22 -6.16 16.52
N ILE A 10 5.29 -5.32 16.06
CA ILE A 10 4.05 -5.80 15.44
C ILE A 10 4.49 -6.77 14.33
N ALA A 11 4.19 -8.04 14.55
CA ALA A 11 4.97 -9.16 14.04
C ALA A 11 4.95 -9.25 12.51
N ASN A 12 6.13 -9.33 11.89
CA ASN A 12 6.38 -9.86 10.53
C ASN A 12 5.41 -9.43 9.41
N LEU A 13 4.89 -8.20 9.46
CA LEU A 13 4.17 -7.67 8.30
C LEU A 13 5.17 -7.45 7.15
N PRO A 14 4.80 -7.80 5.91
CA PRO A 14 5.65 -7.52 4.76
C PRO A 14 5.78 -6.00 4.57
N ILE A 15 6.85 -5.57 3.90
CA ILE A 15 6.96 -4.17 3.46
C ILE A 15 5.80 -3.89 2.51
N SER A 16 4.91 -3.01 2.91
CA SER A 16 3.67 -2.66 2.23
C SER A 16 3.87 -1.49 1.26
N ILE A 17 2.85 -1.23 0.44
CA ILE A 17 2.92 -0.09 -0.48
C ILE A 17 2.82 1.26 0.25
N ASN A 18 2.21 1.30 1.44
CA ASN A 18 2.21 2.49 2.27
C ASN A 18 3.58 2.74 2.91
N ASP A 19 4.33 1.70 3.27
CA ASP A 19 5.72 1.86 3.75
C ASP A 19 6.61 2.46 2.64
N ILE A 20 6.43 1.99 1.39
CA ILE A 20 7.15 2.58 0.24
C ILE A 20 6.74 4.04 0.00
N ARG A 21 5.47 4.38 0.24
CA ARG A 21 4.98 5.76 0.09
C ARG A 21 5.54 6.68 1.20
N GLU A 22 5.62 6.19 2.43
CA GLU A 22 6.24 6.91 3.55
C GLU A 22 7.72 7.18 3.24
N LYS A 23 8.46 6.14 2.85
CA LYS A 23 9.84 6.23 2.37
C LYS A 23 10.01 7.33 1.30
N PHE A 24 9.10 7.41 0.33
CA PHE A 24 9.12 8.46 -0.69
C PHE A 24 8.90 9.87 -0.12
N TYR A 25 7.95 10.04 0.81
CA TYR A 25 7.66 11.33 1.42
C TYR A 25 8.75 11.80 2.38
N ASP A 26 9.47 10.88 3.00
CA ASP A 26 10.64 11.17 3.82
C ASP A 26 11.88 11.55 2.99
N GLY A 27 11.77 11.51 1.65
CA GLY A 27 12.82 11.86 0.71
C GLY A 27 13.88 10.77 0.53
N GLU A 28 13.62 9.56 1.00
CA GLU A 28 14.50 8.43 0.78
C GLU A 28 14.47 7.97 -0.69
N LYS A 29 15.59 7.42 -1.15
CA LYS A 29 15.71 6.91 -2.51
C LYS A 29 14.93 5.61 -2.65
N LEU A 30 13.97 5.60 -3.58
CA LEU A 30 13.31 4.38 -4.02
C LEU A 30 14.16 3.65 -5.06
N ASP A 31 14.15 2.32 -5.00
CA ASP A 31 14.65 1.49 -6.08
C ASP A 31 13.63 1.39 -7.24
N ALA A 32 14.03 0.74 -8.33
CA ALA A 32 13.20 0.62 -9.53
C ALA A 32 11.90 -0.17 -9.28
N SER A 33 11.94 -1.19 -8.42
CA SER A 33 10.80 -2.03 -8.09
C SER A 33 9.83 -1.28 -7.19
N GLU A 34 10.32 -0.63 -6.14
CA GLU A 34 9.55 0.23 -5.24
C GLU A 34 8.81 1.33 -6.03
N PHE A 35 9.53 2.00 -6.93
CA PHE A 35 8.93 3.03 -7.79
C PHE A 35 7.89 2.45 -8.77
N LYS A 36 8.16 1.28 -9.37
CA LYS A 36 7.20 0.58 -10.25
C LYS A 36 5.93 0.22 -9.46
N ALA A 37 6.08 -0.35 -8.27
CA ALA A 37 4.98 -0.74 -7.41
C ALA A 37 4.09 0.44 -7.03
N LEU A 38 4.67 1.60 -6.66
CA LEU A 38 3.89 2.81 -6.38
C LEU A 38 3.03 3.25 -7.56
N LYS A 39 3.63 3.32 -8.75
CA LYS A 39 2.91 3.68 -9.98
C LYS A 39 1.79 2.69 -10.30
N ASN A 40 2.05 1.40 -10.13
CA ASN A 40 1.06 0.36 -10.38
C ASN A 40 -0.09 0.43 -9.38
N TYR A 41 0.22 0.62 -8.09
CA TYR A 41 -0.79 0.80 -7.06
C TYR A 41 -1.66 2.04 -7.30
N ASP A 42 -1.07 3.17 -7.71
CA ASP A 42 -1.83 4.38 -8.01
C ASP A 42 -2.81 4.16 -9.18
N ARG A 43 -2.39 3.44 -10.24
CA ARG A 43 -3.27 3.05 -11.36
C ARG A 43 -4.40 2.13 -10.89
N TYR A 44 -4.06 1.08 -10.14
CA TYR A 44 -5.03 0.13 -9.58
C TYR A 44 -6.06 0.84 -8.69
N ARG A 45 -5.60 1.68 -7.75
CA ARG A 45 -6.46 2.44 -6.83
C ARG A 45 -7.50 3.26 -7.61
N LEU A 46 -7.06 3.99 -8.63
CA LEU A 46 -7.96 4.83 -9.43
C LEU A 46 -8.98 3.99 -10.20
N SER A 47 -8.55 2.93 -10.90
CA SER A 47 -9.45 2.05 -11.65
C SER A 47 -10.46 1.36 -10.73
N TYR A 48 -9.99 0.84 -9.60
CA TYR A 48 -10.82 0.11 -8.64
C TYR A 48 -11.83 1.01 -7.93
N LEU A 49 -11.46 2.24 -7.55
CA LEU A 49 -12.43 3.19 -6.98
C LEU A 49 -13.42 3.70 -8.02
N ASN A 50 -12.96 4.03 -9.23
CA ASN A 50 -13.81 4.60 -10.29
C ASN A 50 -14.79 3.58 -10.90
N SER A 51 -14.57 2.28 -10.67
CA SER A 51 -15.52 1.23 -11.08
C SER A 51 -16.63 0.96 -10.07
N ALA A 52 -16.69 1.72 -8.96
CA ALA A 52 -17.85 1.72 -8.08
C ALA A 52 -19.08 2.32 -8.79
N THR A 53 -20.23 1.66 -8.63
CA THR A 53 -21.51 2.07 -9.23
C THR A 53 -22.39 2.88 -8.28
N SER A 54 -21.99 2.99 -7.01
CA SER A 54 -22.70 3.72 -5.96
C SER A 54 -21.74 4.23 -4.88
N GLY A 55 -22.20 5.17 -4.04
CA GLY A 55 -21.44 5.67 -2.89
C GLY A 55 -21.11 4.56 -1.89
N ASP A 56 -22.10 3.74 -1.50
CA ASP A 56 -21.89 2.62 -0.57
C ASP A 56 -20.86 1.60 -1.08
N GLU A 57 -20.82 1.37 -2.39
CA GLU A 57 -19.81 0.51 -3.01
C GLU A 57 -18.42 1.18 -2.99
N PHE A 58 -18.35 2.48 -3.30
CA PHE A 58 -17.12 3.24 -3.21
C PHE A 58 -16.52 3.19 -1.80
N ASP A 59 -17.34 3.38 -0.76
CA ASP A 59 -16.89 3.36 0.64
C ASP A 59 -16.33 1.98 1.04
N LYS A 60 -16.99 0.90 0.62
CA LYS A 60 -16.49 -0.47 0.83
C LYS A 60 -15.16 -0.71 0.12
N ARG A 61 -15.08 -0.35 -1.16
CA ARG A 61 -13.85 -0.46 -1.96
C ARG A 61 -12.71 0.39 -1.38
N TYR A 62 -13.02 1.57 -0.86
CA TYR A 62 -12.05 2.42 -0.19
C TYR A 62 -11.48 1.76 1.07
N LEU A 63 -12.34 1.16 1.91
CA LEU A 63 -11.90 0.37 3.07
C LEU A 63 -11.03 -0.82 2.66
N GLU A 64 -11.43 -1.58 1.65
CA GLU A 64 -10.65 -2.70 1.11
C GLU A 64 -9.26 -2.25 0.63
N LEU A 65 -9.19 -1.12 -0.07
CA LEU A 65 -7.92 -0.51 -0.49
C LEU A 65 -7.03 -0.10 0.69
N GLN A 66 -7.59 0.51 1.73
CA GLN A 66 -6.81 0.88 2.92
C GLN A 66 -6.21 -0.34 3.60
N VAL A 67 -6.97 -1.43 3.72
CA VAL A 67 -6.45 -2.69 4.28
C VAL A 67 -5.36 -3.26 3.38
N LYS A 68 -5.60 -3.36 2.07
CA LYS A 68 -4.61 -3.89 1.11
C LYS A 68 -3.30 -3.07 1.13
N ALA A 69 -3.41 -1.75 1.20
CA ALA A 69 -2.27 -0.85 1.15
C ALA A 69 -1.33 -1.00 2.35
N ASN A 70 -1.86 -1.38 3.52
CA ASN A 70 -1.09 -1.52 4.75
C ASN A 70 -0.64 -2.96 5.03
N LEU A 71 -1.32 -3.98 4.47
CA LEU A 71 -1.09 -5.38 4.86
C LEU A 71 -0.53 -6.27 3.74
N SER A 72 -0.63 -5.86 2.47
CA SER A 72 -0.08 -6.65 1.35
C SER A 72 1.39 -6.29 1.08
N PRO A 73 2.25 -7.26 0.72
CA PRO A 73 3.61 -6.96 0.26
C PRO A 73 3.56 -6.06 -0.97
N PHE A 74 4.46 -5.07 -1.05
CA PHE A 74 4.52 -4.16 -2.20
C PHE A 74 4.80 -4.90 -3.52
N LEU A 75 5.44 -6.06 -3.43
CA LEU A 75 5.75 -6.94 -4.57
C LEU A 75 4.50 -7.38 -5.34
N ASP A 76 3.35 -7.51 -4.66
CA ASP A 76 2.07 -7.84 -5.32
C ASP A 76 1.67 -6.79 -6.35
N PHE A 77 2.20 -5.57 -6.25
CA PHE A 77 1.92 -4.49 -7.18
C PHE A 77 2.89 -4.45 -8.37
N LEU A 78 3.90 -5.32 -8.46
CA LEU A 78 4.85 -5.34 -9.59
C LEU A 78 4.27 -5.96 -10.86
N ASP A 79 3.35 -6.91 -10.71
CA ASP A 79 2.78 -7.72 -11.80
C ASP A 79 1.42 -7.20 -12.29
N PHE A 80 1.01 -6.01 -11.86
CA PHE A 80 -0.28 -5.39 -12.19
C PHE A 80 -0.42 -4.92 -13.65
N ASP A 81 0.51 -5.26 -14.54
CA ASP A 81 0.43 -4.94 -15.97
C ASP A 81 -0.71 -5.69 -16.71
N ASN A 82 -1.55 -6.48 -16.00
CA ASN A 82 -2.58 -7.35 -16.57
C ASN A 82 -4.04 -7.09 -16.14
N ILE A 83 -4.36 -6.00 -15.45
CA ILE A 83 -5.77 -5.69 -15.12
C ILE A 83 -6.13 -4.32 -15.70
N ALA A 84 -6.52 -4.38 -16.98
CA ALA A 84 -7.20 -3.31 -17.70
C ALA A 84 -8.66 -3.20 -17.24
#